data_AF-A0A924BY30-F1
#
_entry.id   AF-A0A924BY30-F1
#
_cell.length_a   1.000
_cell.length_b   1.000
_cell.length_c   1.000
_cell.angle_alpha   90.00
_cell.angle_beta   90.00
_cell.angle_gamma   90.00
#
_symmetry.space_group_name_H-M   'P 1'
#
loop_
_entity.id
_entity.type
_entity.pdbx_description
1 polymer ?
#
loop_
_entity_poly.entity_id
_entity_poly.type
_entity_poly.pdbx_seq_one_letter_code
_entity_poly.pdbx_strand_id
1 'polypeptide(L)'
;MFDTLEQLLAAKGASAKAVVWAHNSHIGNAAYTDMGAARDEINIGQLVRERYGAQTALIGFGTHSGTVAAATNWEGPMEVKQVRASRADSYERVCHDSGIGRFLLDLREGRNDTTRAELLKPRRERFIGVIYRPETELQSHYSYASLPMQFDAYVWFDQTSAVTPLPTRQREGADETYPFGL
;
A
#
# COMPACT_ATOMS: atom_id res chain seq x y z
N MET A 1 -4.53 14.88 5.56
CA MET A 1 -5.37 13.70 5.25
C MET A 1 -6.15 13.20 6.45
N PHE A 2 -5.52 12.93 7.60
CA PHE A 2 -6.21 12.39 8.77
C PHE A 2 -7.27 13.34 9.35
N ASP A 3 -6.95 14.63 9.52
CA ASP A 3 -7.93 15.63 10.00
C ASP A 3 -9.16 15.72 9.09
N THR A 4 -8.96 15.58 7.77
CA THR A 4 -10.07 15.55 6.80
C THR A 4 -10.95 14.33 7.02
N LEU A 5 -10.38 13.15 7.30
CA LEU A 5 -11.13 11.96 7.64
C LEU A 5 -11.95 12.17 8.93
N GLU A 6 -11.36 12.76 9.96
CA GLU A 6 -12.08 13.04 11.22
C GLU A 6 -13.24 14.02 11.01
N GLN A 7 -13.03 15.08 10.23
CA GLN A 7 -14.08 16.05 9.89
C GLN A 7 -15.21 15.40 9.08
N LEU A 8 -14.90 14.53 8.12
CA LEU A 8 -15.89 13.82 7.32
C LEU A 8 -16.73 12.85 8.17
N LEU A 9 -16.10 12.10 9.07
CA LEU A 9 -16.79 11.22 10.00
C LEU A 9 -17.70 12.02 10.95
N ALA A 10 -17.20 13.12 11.52
CA ALA A 10 -17.98 13.99 12.39
C ALA A 10 -19.20 14.59 11.67
N ALA A 11 -19.03 15.05 10.42
CA ALA A 11 -20.11 15.62 9.62
C ALA A 11 -21.20 14.59 9.24
N LYS A 12 -20.85 13.30 9.16
CA LYS A 12 -21.79 12.21 8.84
C LYS A 12 -22.46 11.60 10.08
N GLY A 13 -21.96 11.90 11.28
CA GLY A 13 -22.53 11.48 12.56
C GLY A 13 -21.88 10.23 13.16
N ALA A 14 -22.24 9.92 14.41
CA ALA A 14 -21.55 8.93 15.24
C ALA A 14 -21.56 7.48 14.72
N SER A 15 -22.49 7.12 13.83
CA SER A 15 -22.56 5.79 13.20
C SER A 15 -21.89 5.73 11.82
N ALA A 16 -21.28 6.82 11.37
CA ALA A 16 -20.61 6.88 10.08
C ALA A 16 -19.44 5.90 10.00
N LYS A 17 -19.23 5.36 8.80
CA LYS A 17 -18.08 4.54 8.44
C LYS A 17 -17.38 5.17 7.25
N ALA A 18 -16.07 4.97 7.15
CA ALA A 18 -15.28 5.46 6.03
C ALA A 18 -14.46 4.32 5.43
N VAL A 19 -14.22 4.43 4.12
CA VAL A 19 -13.20 3.65 3.41
C VAL A 19 -12.19 4.66 2.89
N VAL A 20 -10.95 4.55 3.37
CA VAL A 20 -9.83 5.34 2.87
C VAL A 20 -9.13 4.53 1.80
N TRP A 21 -9.21 4.99 0.56
CA TRP A 21 -8.51 4.38 -0.57
C TRP A 21 -7.23 5.16 -0.85
N ALA A 22 -6.09 4.58 -0.50
CA ALA A 22 -4.77 5.16 -0.76
C ALA A 22 -3.73 4.04 -0.90
N HIS A 23 -2.54 4.40 -1.38
CA HIS A 23 -1.43 3.46 -1.57
C HIS A 23 -0.96 2.83 -0.24
N ASN A 24 -0.37 1.63 -0.28
CA ASN A 24 0.10 0.88 0.90
C ASN A 24 0.99 1.71 1.84
N SER A 25 1.82 2.61 1.28
CA SER A 25 2.68 3.52 2.06
C SER A 25 1.92 4.51 2.94
N HIS A 26 0.64 4.79 2.62
CA HIS A 26 -0.20 5.69 3.41
C HIS A 26 -1.10 4.95 4.39
N ILE A 27 -1.59 3.76 4.01
CA ILE A 27 -2.64 3.05 4.77
C ILE A 27 -2.10 1.97 5.72
N GLY A 28 -0.88 1.47 5.51
CA GLY A 28 -0.25 0.53 6.45
C GLY A 28 0.17 1.24 7.75
N ASN A 29 0.31 0.53 8.85
CA ASN A 29 0.81 1.12 10.09
C ASN A 29 2.32 1.45 9.96
N ALA A 30 2.64 2.74 9.75
CA ALA A 30 4.03 3.21 9.53
C ALA A 30 5.00 2.84 10.66
N ALA A 31 4.53 2.73 11.90
CA ALA A 31 5.34 2.34 13.06
C ALA A 31 6.06 0.99 12.89
N TYR A 32 5.60 0.14 11.97
CA TYR A 32 6.19 -1.18 11.70
C TYR A 32 6.80 -1.29 10.29
N THR A 33 7.23 -0.14 9.76
CA THR A 33 7.94 0.00 8.48
C THR A 33 9.18 0.89 8.67
N ASP A 34 10.09 0.94 7.70
CA ASP A 34 11.23 1.89 7.76
C ASP A 34 10.78 3.36 7.89
N MET A 35 9.55 3.72 7.47
CA MET A 35 9.01 5.08 7.62
C MET A 35 9.02 5.49 9.11
N GLY A 36 8.33 4.73 9.96
CA GLY A 36 8.29 5.03 11.39
C GLY A 36 9.56 4.62 12.12
N ALA A 37 10.13 3.45 11.78
CA ALA A 37 11.24 2.88 12.53
C ALA A 37 12.60 3.56 12.27
N ALA A 38 12.81 4.12 11.08
CA ALA A 38 14.11 4.68 10.68
C ALA A 38 14.05 6.14 10.20
N ARG A 39 12.87 6.65 9.82
CA ARG A 39 12.74 7.99 9.22
C ARG A 39 11.89 8.98 10.02
N ASP A 40 11.33 8.56 11.16
CA ASP A 40 10.41 9.37 11.99
C ASP A 40 9.22 9.91 11.18
N GLU A 41 8.79 9.16 10.17
CA GLU A 41 7.66 9.48 9.31
C GLU A 41 6.39 8.79 9.80
N ILE A 42 5.29 9.53 9.88
CA ILE A 42 3.96 9.02 10.20
C ILE A 42 3.08 8.96 8.95
N ASN A 43 2.06 8.10 8.96
CA ASN A 43 1.05 8.05 7.91
C ASN A 43 -0.37 7.92 8.46
N ILE A 44 -1.36 8.06 7.58
CA ILE A 44 -2.77 7.99 7.99
C ILE A 44 -3.15 6.62 8.56
N GLY A 45 -2.55 5.52 8.08
CA GLY A 45 -2.76 4.18 8.61
C GLY A 45 -2.41 4.05 10.09
N GLN A 46 -1.24 4.57 10.48
CA GLN A 46 -0.82 4.63 11.88
C GLN A 46 -1.78 5.49 12.70
N LEU A 47 -2.07 6.72 12.27
CA LEU A 47 -2.96 7.64 13.01
C LEU A 47 -4.37 7.06 13.20
N VAL A 48 -4.92 6.42 12.17
CA VAL A 48 -6.23 5.74 12.25
C VAL A 48 -6.17 4.54 13.20
N ARG A 49 -5.08 3.76 13.20
CA ARG A 49 -4.91 2.67 14.17
C ARG A 49 -4.83 3.20 15.59
N GLU A 50 -4.03 4.22 15.85
CA GLU A 50 -3.85 4.80 17.18
C GLU A 50 -5.17 5.41 17.70
N ARG A 51 -5.91 6.09 16.83
CA ARG A 51 -7.17 6.75 17.19
C ARG A 51 -8.33 5.78 17.45
N TYR A 52 -8.49 4.77 16.60
CA TYR A 52 -9.70 3.93 16.55
C TYR A 52 -9.45 2.47 16.96
N GLY A 53 -8.19 2.06 17.15
CA GLY A 53 -7.82 0.73 17.65
C GLY A 53 -8.42 -0.39 16.81
N ALA A 54 -9.11 -1.34 17.45
CA ALA A 54 -9.73 -2.49 16.81
C ALA A 54 -10.93 -2.17 15.90
N GLN A 55 -11.42 -0.92 15.90
CA GLN A 55 -12.48 -0.48 14.97
C GLN A 55 -11.95 -0.18 13.56
N THR A 56 -10.63 -0.31 13.36
CA THR A 56 -9.93 -0.09 12.11
C THR A 56 -9.55 -1.41 11.45
N ALA A 57 -9.69 -1.47 10.13
CA ALA A 57 -9.13 -2.50 9.28
C ALA A 57 -8.13 -1.88 8.28
N LEU A 58 -6.85 -2.21 8.39
CA LEU A 58 -5.79 -1.84 7.45
C LEU A 58 -5.56 -3.01 6.48
N ILE A 59 -5.81 -2.80 5.20
CA ILE A 59 -5.79 -3.88 4.19
C ILE A 59 -4.75 -3.53 3.11
N GLY A 60 -3.64 -4.28 3.10
CA GLY A 60 -2.56 -4.11 2.13
C GLY A 60 -2.77 -4.95 0.86
N PHE A 61 -2.10 -4.56 -0.21
CA PHE A 61 -2.11 -5.27 -1.50
C PHE A 61 -0.71 -5.66 -1.95
N GLY A 62 -0.56 -6.82 -2.60
CA GLY A 62 0.72 -7.32 -3.10
C GLY A 62 0.66 -7.95 -4.48
N THR A 63 1.81 -7.94 -5.18
CA THR A 63 1.99 -8.66 -6.44
C THR A 63 3.42 -9.15 -6.65
N HIS A 64 3.58 -10.29 -7.34
CA HIS A 64 4.90 -10.81 -7.70
C HIS A 64 5.42 -10.19 -9.00
N SER A 65 4.60 -10.18 -10.06
CA SER A 65 4.99 -9.75 -11.40
C SER A 65 3.82 -9.22 -12.23
N GLY A 66 4.06 -8.86 -13.49
CA GLY A 66 3.03 -8.41 -14.42
C GLY A 66 3.33 -7.03 -14.99
N THR A 67 2.29 -6.22 -15.17
CA THR A 67 2.45 -4.82 -15.62
C THR A 67 1.75 -3.84 -14.69
N VAL A 68 2.24 -2.60 -14.70
CA VAL A 68 1.72 -1.47 -13.93
C VAL A 68 1.65 -0.22 -14.82
N ALA A 69 0.66 0.63 -14.61
CA ALA A 69 0.62 1.97 -15.19
C ALA A 69 1.34 2.94 -14.24
N ALA A 70 2.50 3.44 -14.62
CA ALA A 70 3.32 4.32 -13.79
C ALA A 70 4.25 5.19 -14.64
N ALA A 71 4.65 6.35 -14.13
CA ALA A 71 5.66 7.18 -14.75
C ALA A 71 7.07 6.78 -14.30
N THR A 72 8.09 7.18 -15.06
CA THR A 72 9.50 7.04 -14.63
C THR A 72 9.91 8.09 -13.59
N ASN A 73 9.37 9.30 -13.72
CA ASN A 73 9.61 10.43 -12.82
C ASN A 73 8.31 11.17 -12.53
N TRP A 74 8.31 11.98 -11.47
CA TRP A 74 7.23 12.91 -11.19
C TRP A 74 6.95 13.77 -12.41
N GLU A 75 5.66 14.04 -12.65
CA GLU A 75 5.17 14.81 -13.81
C GLU A 75 5.52 14.19 -15.19
N GLY A 76 6.12 12.99 -15.20
CA GLY A 76 6.38 12.24 -16.42
C GLY A 76 5.10 11.65 -17.02
N PRO A 77 5.14 11.28 -18.31
CA PRO A 77 4.01 10.58 -18.94
C PRO A 77 3.77 9.23 -18.26
N MET A 78 2.51 8.81 -18.24
CA MET A 78 2.16 7.45 -17.82
C MET A 78 2.68 6.44 -18.85
N GLU A 79 3.32 5.38 -18.35
CA GLU A 79 3.82 4.27 -19.15
C GLU A 79 3.24 2.94 -18.62
N VAL A 80 3.05 1.97 -19.51
CA VAL A 80 2.83 0.58 -19.09
C VAL A 80 4.19 -0.07 -18.89
N LYS A 81 4.53 -0.35 -17.63
CA LYS A 81 5.86 -0.84 -17.24
C LYS A 81 5.77 -2.29 -16.77
N GLN A 82 6.76 -3.09 -17.15
CA GLN A 82 6.90 -4.48 -16.69
C GLN A 82 7.37 -4.50 -15.24
N VAL A 83 6.57 -5.08 -14.35
CA VAL A 83 6.96 -5.32 -12.95
C VAL A 83 7.95 -6.47 -12.92
N ARG A 84 9.11 -6.25 -12.30
CA ARG A 84 10.13 -7.28 -12.09
C ARG A 84 9.58 -8.37 -11.16
N ALA A 85 9.98 -9.62 -11.38
CA ALA A 85 9.72 -10.69 -10.42
C ALA A 85 10.15 -10.25 -9.01
N SER A 86 9.40 -10.66 -7.99
CA SER A 86 9.71 -10.28 -6.61
C SER A 86 11.08 -10.81 -6.16
N ARG A 87 11.70 -10.09 -5.22
CA ARG A 87 13.01 -10.46 -4.69
C ARG A 87 12.90 -11.66 -3.76
N ALA A 88 13.92 -12.52 -3.76
CA ALA A 88 13.96 -13.72 -2.91
C ALA A 88 13.81 -13.43 -1.39
N ASP A 89 14.14 -12.22 -0.95
CA ASP A 89 14.10 -11.78 0.45
C ASP A 89 12.83 -10.98 0.82
N SER A 90 11.81 -10.98 -0.04
CA SER A 90 10.60 -10.15 0.14
C SER A 90 9.35 -10.95 0.54
N TYR A 91 8.34 -10.26 1.08
CA TYR A 91 7.03 -10.89 1.36
C TYR A 91 6.32 -11.34 0.08
N GLU A 92 6.45 -10.61 -1.01
CA GLU A 92 5.86 -10.99 -2.30
C GLU A 92 6.44 -12.32 -2.79
N ARG A 93 7.71 -12.62 -2.50
CA ARG A 93 8.29 -13.94 -2.79
C ARG A 93 7.65 -15.04 -1.95
N VAL A 94 7.46 -14.80 -0.65
CA VAL A 94 6.78 -15.77 0.24
C VAL A 94 5.36 -16.06 -0.28
N CYS A 95 4.65 -15.02 -0.74
CA CYS A 95 3.32 -15.18 -1.30
C CYS A 95 3.34 -15.93 -2.65
N HIS A 96 4.29 -15.62 -3.53
CA HIS A 96 4.48 -16.33 -4.80
C HIS A 96 4.78 -17.82 -4.60
N ASP A 97 5.70 -18.13 -3.69
CA ASP A 97 6.13 -19.51 -3.40
C ASP A 97 5.01 -20.38 -2.78
N SER A 98 3.90 -19.77 -2.34
CA SER A 98 2.70 -20.53 -1.95
C SER A 98 2.04 -21.27 -3.12
N GLY A 99 2.30 -20.86 -4.37
CA GLY A 99 1.64 -21.39 -5.56
C GLY A 99 0.18 -20.96 -5.74
N ILE A 100 -0.33 -20.09 -4.86
CA ILE A 100 -1.72 -19.61 -4.90
C ILE A 100 -1.78 -18.29 -5.67
N GLY A 101 -2.43 -18.30 -6.84
CA GLY A 101 -2.46 -17.13 -7.74
C GLY A 101 -3.19 -15.90 -7.19
N ARG A 102 -4.13 -16.07 -6.24
CA ARG A 102 -4.84 -14.98 -5.56
C ARG A 102 -5.40 -15.43 -4.22
N PHE A 103 -5.28 -14.60 -3.20
CA PHE A 103 -5.86 -14.86 -1.88
C PHE A 103 -6.09 -13.59 -1.08
N LEU A 104 -6.92 -13.70 -0.04
CA LEU A 104 -7.02 -12.74 1.05
C LEU A 104 -6.52 -13.44 2.31
N LEU A 105 -5.44 -12.93 2.90
CA LEU A 105 -4.86 -13.46 4.13
C LEU A 105 -5.28 -12.56 5.31
N ASP A 106 -5.98 -13.14 6.28
CA ASP A 106 -6.32 -12.48 7.54
C ASP A 106 -5.12 -12.59 8.50
N LEU A 107 -4.48 -11.45 8.79
CA LEU A 107 -3.25 -11.32 9.57
C LEU A 107 -3.51 -10.98 11.05
N ARG A 108 -4.78 -10.84 11.45
CA ARG A 108 -5.16 -10.57 12.84
C ARG A 108 -4.87 -11.78 13.74
N GLU A 109 -4.66 -11.49 15.01
CA GLU A 109 -4.45 -12.49 16.06
C GLU A 109 -5.67 -13.42 16.19
N GLY A 110 -5.41 -14.72 16.39
CA GLY A 110 -6.44 -15.76 16.52
C GLY A 110 -7.07 -16.20 15.21
N ARG A 111 -6.56 -15.74 14.05
CA ARG A 111 -7.10 -16.08 12.72
C ARG A 111 -6.24 -17.10 11.98
N ASN A 112 -4.94 -16.83 11.87
CA ASN A 112 -3.97 -17.69 11.18
C ASN A 112 -2.62 -17.69 11.91
N ASP A 113 -2.62 -18.03 13.20
CA ASP A 113 -1.48 -17.73 14.11
C ASP A 113 -0.14 -18.31 13.65
N THR A 114 -0.12 -19.53 13.10
CA THR A 114 1.11 -20.14 12.57
C THR A 114 1.66 -19.32 11.40
N THR A 115 0.84 -19.00 10.40
CA THR A 115 1.25 -18.18 9.25
C THR A 115 1.62 -16.77 9.69
N ARG A 116 0.85 -16.18 10.61
CA ARG A 116 1.12 -14.86 11.19
C ARG A 116 2.50 -14.83 11.84
N ALA A 117 2.83 -15.84 12.65
CA ALA A 117 4.12 -15.92 13.33
C ALA A 117 5.31 -15.95 12.35
N GLU A 118 5.20 -16.71 11.26
CA GLU A 118 6.23 -16.77 10.22
C GLU A 118 6.41 -15.45 9.44
N LEU A 119 5.35 -14.65 9.37
CA LEU A 119 5.31 -13.35 8.69
C LEU A 119 5.68 -12.17 9.60
N LEU A 120 5.77 -12.36 10.93
CA LEU A 120 6.10 -11.28 11.86
C LEU A 120 7.52 -10.75 11.68
N LYS A 121 8.48 -11.62 11.30
CA LYS A 121 9.87 -11.24 11.11
C LYS A 121 9.97 -10.19 9.98
N PRO A 122 10.60 -9.02 10.22
CA PRO A 122 10.76 -8.01 9.19
C PRO A 122 11.43 -8.55 7.92
N ARG A 123 10.84 -8.23 6.76
CA ARG A 123 11.33 -8.57 5.42
C ARG A 123 11.14 -7.36 4.52
N ARG A 124 11.74 -7.43 3.33
CA ARG A 124 11.49 -6.43 2.30
C ARG A 124 10.03 -6.52 1.82
N GLU A 125 9.40 -5.38 1.64
CA GLU A 125 8.08 -5.23 1.02
C GLU A 125 8.19 -4.23 -0.13
N ARG A 126 7.51 -4.55 -1.24
CA ARG A 126 7.49 -3.76 -2.47
C ARG A 126 6.37 -2.72 -2.42
N PHE A 127 6.71 -1.50 -2.81
CA PHE A 127 5.81 -0.35 -2.87
C PHE A 127 5.98 0.37 -4.22
N ILE A 128 5.18 -0.03 -5.21
CA ILE A 128 5.12 0.65 -6.51
C ILE A 128 3.92 1.59 -6.51
N GLY A 129 4.20 2.90 -6.49
CA GLY A 129 3.19 3.94 -6.56
C GLY A 129 3.01 4.49 -7.97
N VAL A 130 2.71 5.78 -8.06
CA VAL A 130 2.60 6.52 -9.34
C VAL A 130 3.89 6.56 -10.14
N ILE A 131 5.03 6.29 -9.49
CA ILE A 131 6.35 6.15 -10.12
C ILE A 131 6.82 4.71 -9.98
N TYR A 132 7.41 4.18 -11.05
CA TYR A 132 8.13 2.91 -11.01
C TYR A 132 9.47 2.99 -11.73
N ARG A 133 10.55 2.64 -11.02
CA ARG A 133 11.94 2.61 -11.51
C ARG A 133 12.52 1.19 -11.39
N PRO A 134 12.34 0.32 -12.40
CA PRO A 134 12.80 -1.07 -12.34
C PRO A 134 14.34 -1.19 -12.27
N GLU A 135 15.07 -0.19 -12.73
CA GLU A 135 16.55 -0.16 -12.72
C GLU A 135 17.11 -0.01 -11.31
N THR A 136 16.39 0.70 -10.43
CA THR A 136 16.77 0.98 -9.04
C THR A 136 15.74 0.45 -8.05
N GLU A 137 15.04 -0.64 -8.41
CA GLU A 137 13.82 -1.08 -7.70
C GLU A 137 14.05 -1.34 -6.21
N LEU A 138 15.17 -1.96 -5.85
CA LEU A 138 15.51 -2.21 -4.44
C LEU A 138 15.59 -0.91 -3.64
N GLN A 139 16.25 0.11 -4.18
CA GLN A 139 16.45 1.38 -3.50
C GLN A 139 15.20 2.26 -3.52
N SER A 140 14.42 2.19 -4.62
CA SER A 140 13.29 3.09 -4.86
C SER A 140 11.95 2.55 -4.37
N HIS A 141 11.79 1.23 -4.33
CA HIS A 141 10.48 0.58 -4.16
C HIS A 141 10.48 -0.56 -3.15
N TYR A 142 11.58 -0.81 -2.43
CA TYR A 142 11.59 -1.78 -1.34
C TYR A 142 11.98 -1.15 -0.02
N SER A 143 11.23 -1.49 1.01
CA SER A 143 11.44 -1.05 2.39
C SER A 143 11.31 -2.25 3.33
N TYR A 144 11.92 -2.22 4.52
CA TYR A 144 11.59 -3.24 5.51
C TYR A 144 10.25 -2.94 6.17
N ALA A 145 9.49 -4.00 6.41
CA ALA A 145 8.24 -3.96 7.17
C ALA A 145 8.00 -5.26 7.92
N SER A 146 7.17 -5.21 8.96
CA SER A 146 6.53 -6.39 9.55
C SER A 146 5.10 -6.49 9.04
N LEU A 147 4.85 -7.37 8.07
CA LEU A 147 3.60 -7.42 7.31
C LEU A 147 2.35 -7.53 8.23
N PRO A 148 2.32 -8.43 9.23
CA PRO A 148 1.18 -8.55 10.13
C PRO A 148 1.03 -7.43 11.17
N MET A 149 2.07 -6.61 11.37
CA MET A 149 1.98 -5.44 12.25
C MET A 149 1.57 -4.18 11.48
N GLN A 150 1.88 -4.16 10.18
CA GLN A 150 1.51 -3.11 9.25
C GLN A 150 0.05 -3.22 8.79
N PHE A 151 -0.45 -4.44 8.55
CA PHE A 151 -1.81 -4.67 8.05
C PHE A 151 -2.58 -5.73 8.86
N ASP A 152 -3.90 -5.60 8.91
CA ASP A 152 -4.80 -6.64 9.43
C ASP A 152 -5.11 -7.72 8.39
N ALA A 153 -5.03 -7.37 7.11
CA ALA A 153 -5.24 -8.31 6.02
C ALA A 153 -4.39 -7.93 4.81
N TYR A 154 -4.08 -8.95 4.00
CA TYR A 154 -3.28 -8.78 2.78
C TYR A 154 -3.96 -9.43 1.59
N VAL A 155 -4.22 -8.63 0.57
CA VAL A 155 -4.79 -9.06 -0.71
C VAL A 155 -3.65 -9.34 -1.67
N TRP A 156 -3.61 -10.57 -2.17
CA TRP A 156 -2.56 -11.03 -3.07
C TRP A 156 -3.08 -11.30 -4.48
N PHE A 157 -2.31 -10.85 -5.47
CA PHE A 157 -2.42 -11.25 -6.87
C PHE A 157 -1.04 -11.60 -7.38
N ASP A 158 -0.80 -12.85 -7.78
CA ASP A 158 0.53 -13.27 -8.23
C ASP A 158 0.99 -12.53 -9.49
N GLN A 159 0.05 -12.27 -10.40
CA GLN A 159 0.29 -11.50 -11.61
C GLN A 159 -0.77 -10.41 -11.78
N THR A 160 -0.32 -9.19 -12.09
CA THR A 160 -1.18 -8.03 -12.34
C THR A 160 -1.07 -7.55 -13.78
N SER A 161 -2.07 -6.81 -14.24
CA SER A 161 -2.05 -6.07 -15.51
C SER A 161 -2.23 -4.58 -15.24
N ALA A 162 -1.57 -3.72 -16.03
CA ALA A 162 -1.72 -2.28 -15.94
C ALA A 162 -3.19 -1.87 -16.09
N VAL A 163 -3.62 -0.94 -15.25
CA VAL A 163 -4.97 -0.37 -15.34
C VAL A 163 -5.13 0.39 -16.66
N THR A 164 -6.31 0.30 -17.26
CA THR A 164 -6.65 1.11 -18.44
C THR A 164 -7.28 2.41 -17.96
N PRO A 165 -6.73 3.59 -18.31
CA PRO A 165 -7.34 4.86 -17.98
C PRO A 165 -8.76 4.94 -18.55
N LEU A 166 -9.68 5.51 -17.77
CA LEU A 166 -10.98 5.88 -18.31
C LEU A 166 -10.79 6.96 -19.40
N PRO A 167 -11.64 7.02 -20.43
CA PRO A 167 -11.58 8.09 -21.42
C PRO A 167 -11.73 9.46 -20.74
N THR A 168 -10.63 10.18 -20.56
CA THR A 168 -10.60 11.51 -19.95
C THR A 168 -10.35 12.55 -21.01
N ARG A 169 -11.19 13.59 -21.01
CA ARG A 169 -10.90 14.83 -21.74
C ARG A 169 -9.89 15.59 -20.89
N GLN A 170 -8.70 15.89 -21.42
CA GLN A 170 -7.81 16.83 -20.74
C GLN A 170 -8.56 18.15 -20.60
N ARG A 171 -8.75 18.60 -19.36
CA ARG A 171 -9.26 19.95 -19.08
C ARG A 171 -8.06 20.89 -19.13
N GLU A 172 -8.14 21.91 -19.97
CA GLU A 172 -7.20 23.04 -19.90
C GLU A 172 -7.50 23.82 -18.62
N GLY A 173 -6.50 23.98 -17.73
CA GLY A 173 -6.65 24.66 -16.44
C GLY A 173 -5.54 24.30 -15.45
N ALA A 174 -5.50 24.98 -14.31
CA ALA A 174 -4.60 24.62 -13.21
C ALA A 174 -4.94 23.21 -12.69
N ASP A 175 -3.92 22.49 -12.19
CA ASP A 175 -4.09 21.15 -11.63
C ASP A 175 -5.23 21.12 -10.62
N GLU A 176 -5.99 20.01 -10.55
CA GLU A 176 -7.10 19.85 -9.60
C GLU A 176 -6.64 19.99 -8.13
N THR A 177 -5.34 19.85 -7.90
CA THR A 177 -4.71 20.00 -6.59
C THR A 177 -4.13 21.40 -6.35
N TYR A 178 -4.36 22.38 -7.23
CA TYR A 178 -3.90 23.74 -7.03
C TYR A 178 -4.63 24.43 -5.86
N PRO A 179 -3.93 25.18 -4.98
CA PRO A 179 -2.48 25.37 -4.90
C PRO A 179 -1.76 24.34 -3.98
N PHE A 180 -2.48 23.36 -3.43
CA PHE A 180 -2.02 22.54 -2.29
C PHE A 180 -1.51 21.14 -2.64
N GLY A 181 -1.11 20.88 -3.89
CA GLY A 181 -0.60 19.60 -4.43
C GLY A 181 0.17 18.72 -3.46
N LEU A 182 -0.56 17.89 -2.69
CA LEU A 182 -0.05 16.94 -1.71
C LEU A 182 -0.47 15.53 -2.11
#